data_AF-A0A963BBW3-F1
#
_entry.id   AF-A0A963BBW3-F1
#
_cell.length_a   1.000
_cell.length_b   1.000
_cell.length_c   1.000
_cell.angle_alpha   90.00
_cell.angle_beta   90.00
_cell.angle_gamma   90.00
#
_symmetry.space_group_name_H-M   'P 1'
#
loop_
_entity.id
_entity.type
_entity.pdbx_description
1 polymer ?
#
loop_
_entity_poly.entity_id
_entity_poly.type
_entity_poly.pdbx_seq_one_letter_code
_entity_poly.pdbx_strand_id
1 'polypeptide(L)' 'MPLITLPDGTSKSFDHPVTVRDVAASIGPGLAQAALAGRVNGKLVDLSFPLLRDAEL' A
#
# COMPACT_ATOMS: atom_id res chain seq x y z
N MET A 1 11.59 -6.33 -4.35
CA MET A 1 11.22 -6.07 -2.94
C MET A 1 10.85 -4.59 -2.85
N PRO A 2 9.58 -4.20 -3.01
CA PRO A 2 9.21 -2.78 -2.93
C PRO A 2 9.22 -2.29 -1.48
N LEU A 3 9.80 -1.11 -1.27
CA LEU A 3 9.69 -0.36 -0.02
C LEU A 3 8.50 0.59 -0.09
N ILE A 4 7.52 0.38 0.79
CA ILE A 4 6.30 1.17 0.83
C ILE A 4 6.32 2.10 2.03
N THR A 5 6.32 3.40 1.78
CA THR A 5 6.25 4.43 2.83
C THR A 5 4.80 4.80 3.09
N LEU A 6 4.39 4.70 4.35
CA LEU A 6 3.06 5.04 4.83
C LEU A 6 2.99 6.52 5.23
N PRO A 7 1.79 7.13 5.29
CA PRO A 7 1.64 8.55 5.64
C PRO A 7 2.10 8.87 7.07
N ASP A 8 2.21 7.85 7.93
CA ASP A 8 2.76 7.96 9.29
C ASP A 8 4.30 8.06 9.32
N GLY A 9 4.96 8.05 8.15
CA GLY A 9 6.42 8.08 8.01
C GLY A 9 7.10 6.72 8.22
N THR A 10 6.33 5.66 8.45
CA THR A 10 6.87 4.30 8.57
C THR A 10 7.02 3.66 7.18
N SER A 11 8.10 2.89 6.98
CA SER A 11 8.30 2.15 5.73
C SER A 11 8.18 0.65 5.97
N LYS A 12 7.45 -0.04 5.10
CA LYS A 12 7.32 -1.50 5.08
C LYS A 12 7.97 -2.08 3.83
N SER A 13 8.88 -3.04 4.04
CA SER A 13 9.46 -3.84 2.97
C SER A 13 8.55 -5.04 2.68
N PHE A 14 8.31 -5.31 1.41
CA PHE A 14 7.62 -6.51 0.95
C PHE A 14 8.53 -7.34 0.04
N ASP A 15 8.48 -8.66 0.18
CA ASP A 15 9.40 -9.58 -0.53
C ASP A 15 8.96 -9.85 -1.98
N HIS A 16 7.72 -9.51 -2.29
CA HIS A 16 7.07 -9.69 -3.59
C HIS A 16 6.29 -8.43 -3.97
N PRO A 17 5.90 -8.26 -5.24
CA PRO A 17 4.96 -7.22 -5.63
C PRO A 17 3.64 -7.38 -4.88
N VAL A 18 3.21 -6.32 -4.22
CA VAL A 18 1.97 -6.30 -3.41
C VAL A 18 1.00 -5.27 -3.96
N THR A 19 -0.28 -5.38 -3.64
CA THR A 19 -1.26 -4.36 -3.98
C THR A 19 -1.47 -3.37 -2.85
N VAL A 20 -2.13 -2.25 -3.14
CA VAL A 20 -2.60 -1.31 -2.10
C VAL A 20 -3.44 -2.04 -1.04
N ARG A 21 -4.31 -2.98 -1.46
CA ARG A 21 -5.08 -3.81 -0.54
C ARG A 21 -4.18 -4.66 0.36
N ASP A 22 -3.15 -5.28 -0.20
CA ASP A 22 -2.24 -6.13 0.59
C ASP A 22 -1.47 -5.31 1.62
N VAL A 23 -1.05 -4.08 1.26
CA VAL A 23 -0.43 -3.15 2.21
C VAL A 23 -1.43 -2.81 3.32
N ALA A 24 -2.67 -2.46 3.01
CA ALA A 24 -3.71 -2.19 4.00
C ALA A 24 -4.00 -3.41 4.90
N ALA A 25 -4.04 -4.62 4.32
CA ALA A 25 -4.25 -5.87 5.04
C ALA A 25 -3.09 -6.19 5.99
N SER A 26 -1.86 -5.85 5.60
CA SER A 26 -0.67 -5.98 6.45
C SER A 26 -0.68 -5.04 7.67
N ILE A 27 -1.43 -3.93 7.60
CA ILE A 27 -1.60 -2.99 8.73
C ILE A 27 -2.72 -3.49 9.63
N GLY A 28 -3.82 -3.95 9.04
CA GLY A 28 -4.85 -4.66 9.77
C GLY A 28 -6.07 -5.00 8.93
N PRO A 29 -6.81 -6.07 9.28
CA PRO A 29 -7.97 -6.53 8.51
C PRO A 29 -9.08 -5.47 8.47
N GLY A 30 -9.24 -4.66 9.52
CA GLY A 30 -10.20 -3.56 9.55
C GLY A 30 -9.87 -2.44 8.57
N LEU A 31 -8.58 -2.11 8.40
CA LEU A 31 -8.15 -1.11 7.43
C LEU A 31 -8.36 -1.61 6.00
N ALA A 32 -8.04 -2.87 5.72
CA ALA A 32 -8.30 -3.48 4.41
C ALA A 32 -9.79 -3.51 4.03
N GLN A 33 -10.69 -3.68 5.00
CA GLN A 33 -12.14 -3.59 4.76
C GLN A 33 -12.64 -2.15 4.59
N ALA A 34 -12.08 -1.20 5.34
CA ALA A 34 -12.47 0.20 5.27
C ALA A 34 -11.84 0.94 4.06
N ALA A 35 -10.75 0.43 3.52
CA ALA A 35 -10.05 1.04 2.39
C ALA A 35 -10.93 1.00 1.14
N LEU A 36 -11.10 2.17 0.50
CA LEU A 36 -11.84 2.33 -0.76
C LEU A 36 -10.92 2.62 -1.95
N ALA A 37 -9.82 3.32 -1.70
CA ALA A 37 -8.78 3.66 -2.68
C ALA A 37 -7.45 3.85 -1.94
N GLY A 38 -6.34 3.78 -2.68
CA GLY A 38 -5.01 4.16 -2.17
C GLY A 38 -4.53 5.43 -2.85
N ARG A 39 -3.58 6.14 -2.22
CA ARG A 39 -2.91 7.27 -2.83
C ARG A 39 -1.44 6.97 -3.07
N VAL A 40 -1.12 6.44 -4.23
CA VAL A 40 0.25 6.04 -4.57
C VAL A 40 1.00 7.20 -5.25
N ASN A 41 2.09 7.65 -4.64
CA ASN A 41 2.92 8.77 -5.12
C ASN A 41 2.09 10.01 -5.46
N GLY A 42 1.13 10.34 -4.59
CA GLY A 42 0.22 11.47 -4.77
C GLY A 42 -0.97 11.23 -5.70
N LYS A 43 -1.05 10.09 -6.41
CA LYS A 43 -2.15 9.73 -7.32
C LYS A 43 -3.14 8.77 -6.67
N LEU A 44 -4.43 9.07 -6.81
CA LEU A 44 -5.49 8.14 -6.42
C LEU A 44 -5.49 6.91 -7.35
N VAL A 45 -5.42 5.73 -6.75
CA VAL A 45 -5.43 4.45 -7.44
C VAL A 45 -6.39 3.48 -6.76
N ASP A 46 -6.80 2.46 -7.49
CA ASP A 46 -7.63 1.38 -6.97
C ASP A 46 -6.85 0.51 -5.97
N LEU A 47 -7.59 -0.20 -5.10
CA LEU A 47 -7.01 -1.13 -4.14
C LEU A 47 -6.25 -2.30 -4.79
N SER A 48 -6.66 -2.69 -6.00
CA SER A 48 -6.00 -3.72 -6.81
C SER A 48 -4.72 -3.23 -7.50
N PHE A 49 -4.35 -1.96 -7.34
CA PHE A 49 -3.18 -1.38 -8.01
C PHE A 49 -1.89 -2.08 -7.54
N PRO A 50 -1.08 -2.62 -8.47
CA PRO A 50 0.14 -3.34 -8.14
C PRO A 50 1.30 -2.37 -7.85
N LEU A 51 1.91 -2.55 -6.68
CA LEU A 51 3.12 -1.87 -6.23
C LEU A 51 4.33 -2.73 -6.60
N LEU A 52 4.82 -2.53 -7.83
CA LEU A 52 5.97 -3.26 -8.38
C LEU A 52 7.33 -2.70 -7.91
N ARG A 53 7.32 -1.46 -7.42
CA ARG A 53 8.49 -0.67 -7.04
C ARG A 53 8.17 0.16 -5.80
N ASP A 54 9.20 0.77 -5.25
CA ASP A 54 9.09 1.66 -4.09
C ASP A 54 8.06 2.75 -4.36
N ALA A 55 7.23 2.99 -3.36
CA ALA A 55 6.11 3.90 -3.47
C ALA A 55 5.71 4.48 -2.12
N GLU A 56 5.14 5.67 -2.17
CA GLU A 56 4.59 6.39 -1.02
C GLU A 56 3.06 6.30 -1.08
N LEU A 57 2.43 5.98 0.05
CA LEU A 57 0.99 5.70 0.18
C LEU A 57 0.24 6.74 1.01
#